data_AF-A0A949BVT4-F1
#
_entry.id   AF-A0A949BVT4-F1
#
_cell.length_a   1.000
_cell.length_b   1.000
_cell.length_c   1.000
_cell.angle_alpha   90.00
_cell.angle_beta   90.00
_cell.angle_gamma   90.00
#
_symmetry.space_group_name_H-M   'P 1'
#
loop_
_entity.id
_entity.type
_entity.pdbx_description
1 polymer ?
#
loop_
_entity_poly.entity_id
_entity_poly.type
_entity_poly.pdbx_seq_one_letter_code
_entity_poly.pdbx_strand_id
1 'polypeptide(L)'
;DKGHPDICTIFKFHQIYSRKDVSKIREKCKKAELGCKECKKNLANTLVNTLSDLHRKRKELLENPEKIDKILREGRKKASNIAKQTLEEVKRVMGI
;
A
#
# COMPACT_ATOMS: atom_id res chain seq x y z
N ASP A 1 -22.58 -18.70 -15.23
CA ASP A 1 -21.36 -19.16 -15.92
C ASP A 1 -20.22 -19.45 -14.97
N LYS A 2 -19.39 -20.44 -15.33
CA LYS A 2 -18.15 -20.72 -14.61
C LYS A 2 -17.17 -19.56 -14.78
N GLY A 3 -16.55 -19.14 -13.68
CA GLY A 3 -15.56 -18.06 -13.70
C GLY A 3 -14.18 -18.54 -14.12
N HIS A 4 -13.35 -17.59 -14.58
CA HIS A 4 -11.97 -17.81 -15.00
C HIS A 4 -11.01 -16.98 -14.13
N PRO A 5 -10.65 -17.45 -12.92
CA PRO A 5 -9.84 -16.68 -11.97
C PRO A 5 -8.48 -16.26 -12.53
N ASP A 6 -7.90 -17.06 -13.43
CA ASP A 6 -6.53 -16.87 -13.92
C ASP A 6 -6.38 -15.61 -14.80
N ILE A 7 -7.48 -15.14 -15.41
CA ILE A 7 -7.53 -13.88 -16.19
C ILE A 7 -8.29 -12.76 -15.46
N CYS A 8 -8.88 -13.04 -14.30
CA CYS A 8 -9.75 -12.11 -13.60
C CYS A 8 -8.95 -11.15 -12.71
N THR A 9 -9.01 -9.85 -13.02
CA THR A 9 -8.37 -8.81 -12.19
C THR A 9 -8.85 -8.83 -10.75
N ILE A 10 -10.14 -9.06 -10.50
CA ILE A 10 -10.70 -9.14 -9.14
C ILE A 10 -10.05 -10.26 -8.34
N PHE A 11 -9.80 -11.41 -8.98
CA PHE A 11 -9.10 -12.51 -8.34
C PHE A 11 -7.64 -12.18 -8.02
N LYS A 12 -6.94 -11.47 -8.92
CA LYS A 12 -5.57 -10.96 -8.64
C LYS A 12 -5.53 -10.07 -7.39
N PHE A 13 -6.52 -9.21 -7.20
CA PHE A 13 -6.62 -8.41 -5.97
C PHE A 13 -6.90 -9.27 -4.73
N HIS A 14 -7.73 -10.30 -4.82
CA HIS A 14 -7.92 -11.23 -3.71
C HIS A 14 -6.62 -11.93 -3.31
N GLN A 15 -5.72 -12.25 -4.24
CA GLN A 15 -4.41 -12.83 -3.92
C GLN A 15 -3.55 -11.91 -3.03
N ILE A 16 -3.73 -10.60 -3.17
CA ILE A 16 -3.00 -9.60 -2.37
C ILE A 16 -3.69 -9.39 -1.01
N TYR A 17 -5.01 -9.15 -1.02
CA TYR A 17 -5.75 -8.60 0.12
C TYR A 17 -6.58 -9.62 0.91
N SER A 18 -6.88 -10.79 0.33
CA SER A 18 -7.76 -11.81 0.94
C SER A 18 -7.04 -13.14 1.20
N ARG A 19 -5.73 -13.12 1.48
CA ARG A 19 -4.82 -14.29 1.48
C ARG A 19 -5.36 -15.57 2.14
N LYS A 20 -6.11 -15.45 3.24
CA LYS A 20 -6.67 -16.59 3.98
C LYS A 20 -7.79 -17.32 3.22
N ASP A 21 -8.51 -16.62 2.34
CA ASP A 21 -9.70 -17.15 1.65
C ASP A 21 -9.50 -17.35 0.14
N VAL A 22 -8.33 -17.01 -0.40
CA VAL A 22 -8.05 -17.03 -1.86
C VAL A 22 -8.37 -18.36 -2.51
N SER A 23 -7.99 -19.48 -1.88
CA SER A 23 -8.25 -20.82 -2.42
C SER A 23 -9.76 -21.08 -2.55
N LYS A 24 -10.52 -20.78 -1.50
CA LYS A 24 -11.98 -20.95 -1.47
C LYS A 24 -12.67 -20.05 -2.50
N ILE A 25 -12.22 -18.80 -2.64
CA ILE A 25 -12.73 -17.87 -3.64
C ILE A 25 -12.47 -18.41 -5.06
N ARG A 26 -11.29 -18.97 -5.31
CA ARG A 26 -10.93 -19.58 -6.60
C ARG A 26 -11.86 -20.75 -6.94
N GLU A 27 -12.06 -21.65 -5.97
CA GLU A 27 -12.91 -22.83 -6.15
C GLU A 27 -14.37 -22.44 -6.41
N LYS A 28 -14.96 -21.60 -5.56
CA LYS A 28 -16.34 -21.13 -5.73
C LYS A 28 -16.54 -20.38 -7.04
N CYS A 29 -15.56 -19.59 -7.47
CA CYS A 29 -15.58 -18.90 -8.76
C CYS A 29 -15.59 -19.89 -9.94
N LYS A 30 -14.71 -20.91 -9.93
CA LYS A 30 -14.66 -21.95 -10.99
C LYS A 30 -15.93 -22.81 -11.02
N LYS A 31 -16.58 -23.03 -9.88
CA LYS A 31 -17.84 -23.78 -9.76
C LYS A 31 -19.10 -22.95 -10.04
N ALA A 32 -18.97 -21.66 -10.34
CA ALA A 32 -20.09 -20.72 -10.48
C ALA A 32 -20.95 -20.57 -9.20
N GLU A 33 -20.38 -20.88 -8.03
CA GLU A 33 -21.02 -20.78 -6.71
C GLU A 33 -20.86 -19.37 -6.10
N LEU A 34 -19.96 -18.55 -6.65
CA LEU A 34 -19.75 -17.16 -6.26
C LEU A 34 -19.89 -16.25 -7.48
N GLY A 35 -20.89 -15.38 -7.49
CA GLY A 35 -21.14 -14.45 -8.61
C GLY A 35 -20.11 -13.31 -8.68
N CYS A 36 -19.81 -12.81 -9.87
CA CYS A 36 -18.83 -11.73 -10.09
C CYS A 36 -19.14 -10.45 -9.28
N LYS A 37 -20.42 -10.07 -9.18
CA LYS A 37 -20.86 -8.89 -8.41
C LYS A 37 -20.59 -9.08 -6.92
N GLU A 38 -20.89 -10.27 -6.40
CA GLU A 38 -20.67 -10.63 -5.00
C GLU A 38 -19.18 -10.73 -4.68
N CYS A 39 -18.39 -11.39 -5.54
CA CYS A 39 -16.94 -11.44 -5.44
C CYS A 39 -16.32 -10.04 -5.34
N LYS A 40 -16.74 -9.11 -6.20
CA LYS A 40 -16.32 -7.70 -6.14
C LYS A 40 -16.72 -7.02 -4.81
N LYS A 41 -17.93 -7.27 -4.32
CA LYS A 41 -18.40 -6.71 -3.03
C LYS A 41 -17.56 -7.24 -1.86
N ASN A 42 -17.25 -8.54 -1.84
CA ASN A 42 -16.42 -9.17 -0.82
C ASN A 42 -14.98 -8.60 -0.83
N LEU A 43 -14.41 -8.40 -2.02
CA LEU A 43 -13.13 -7.72 -2.18
C LEU A 43 -13.19 -6.28 -1.65
N ALA A 44 -14.21 -5.51 -2.03
CA ALA A 44 -14.36 -4.13 -1.61
C ALA A 44 -14.41 -4.00 -0.08
N ASN A 45 -15.16 -4.86 0.60
CA ASN A 45 -15.21 -4.89 2.07
C ASN A 45 -13.84 -5.19 2.67
N THR A 46 -13.11 -6.15 2.09
CA THR A 46 -11.75 -6.49 2.54
C THR A 46 -10.81 -5.28 2.37
N LEU A 47 -10.88 -4.59 1.23
CA LEU A 47 -10.06 -3.41 0.94
C LEU A 47 -10.36 -2.26 1.90
N VAL A 48 -11.65 -1.94 2.12
CA VAL A 48 -12.06 -0.87 3.04
C VAL A 48 -11.54 -1.15 4.45
N ASN A 49 -11.70 -2.37 4.94
CA ASN A 49 -11.22 -2.75 6.27
C ASN A 49 -9.69 -2.67 6.35
N THR A 50 -8.99 -3.21 5.36
CA THR A 50 -7.51 -3.21 5.32
C THR A 50 -6.93 -1.80 5.26
N LEU A 51 -7.57 -0.89 4.52
CA LEU A 51 -7.09 0.48 4.31
C LEU A 51 -7.63 1.49 5.34
N SER A 52 -8.54 1.07 6.22
CA SER A 52 -9.22 1.94 7.19
C SER A 52 -8.25 2.74 8.06
N ASP A 53 -7.26 2.08 8.65
CA ASP A 53 -6.24 2.72 9.49
C ASP A 53 -5.34 3.68 8.71
N LEU A 54 -5.00 3.33 7.46
CA LEU A 54 -4.20 4.20 6.59
C LEU A 54 -4.98 5.47 6.25
N HIS A 55 -6.26 5.35 5.90
CA HIS A 55 -7.13 6.50 5.64
C HIS A 55 -7.33 7.36 6.88
N ARG A 56 -7.51 6.75 8.05
CA ARG A 56 -7.62 7.46 9.33
C ARG A 56 -6.34 8.26 9.63
N LYS A 57 -5.17 7.61 9.60
CA LYS A 57 -3.87 8.28 9.82
C LYS A 57 -3.62 9.40 8.82
N ARG A 58 -3.98 9.19 7.54
CA ARG A 58 -3.88 10.23 6.51
C ARG A 58 -4.76 11.43 6.85
N LYS A 59 -6.00 11.19 7.28
CA LYS A 59 -6.93 12.26 7.68
C LYS A 59 -6.38 13.06 8.87
N GLU A 60 -5.90 12.38 9.91
CA GLU A 60 -5.28 13.01 11.08
C GLU A 60 -4.06 13.89 10.71
N LEU A 61 -3.26 13.46 9.73
CA LEU A 61 -2.13 14.25 9.25
C LEU A 61 -2.58 15.47 8.42
N LEU A 62 -3.60 15.32 7.58
CA LEU A 62 -4.13 16.42 6.77
C LEU A 62 -4.82 17.50 7.63
N GLU A 63 -5.43 17.10 8.74
CA GLU A 63 -6.00 18.02 9.73
C GLU A 63 -4.93 18.76 10.55
N ASN A 64 -3.67 18.31 10.51
CA ASN A 64 -2.54 18.96 11.18
C ASN A 64 -1.32 19.10 10.24
N PRO A 65 -1.33 20.07 9.31
CA PRO A 65 -0.22 20.30 8.38
C PRO A 65 1.12 20.58 9.07
N GLU A 66 1.12 21.24 10.23
CA GLU A 66 2.35 21.52 10.98
C GLU A 66 3.07 20.24 11.42
N LYS A 67 2.33 19.18 11.75
CA LYS A 67 2.89 17.87 12.07
C LYS A 67 3.61 17.28 10.86
N ILE A 68 3.07 17.44 9.66
CA ILE A 68 3.74 17.01 8.41
C ILE A 68 5.04 17.79 8.23
N ASP A 69 4.99 19.11 8.35
CA ASP A 69 6.17 19.96 8.20
C ASP A 69 7.26 19.64 9.21
N LYS A 70 6.89 19.36 10.47
CA LYS A 70 7.83 18.93 11.50
C LYS A 70 8.53 17.63 11.12
N ILE A 71 7.78 16.62 10.69
CA ILE A 71 8.33 15.33 10.23
C ILE A 71 9.32 15.56 9.06
N LEU A 72 8.94 16.39 8.09
CA LEU A 72 9.79 16.71 6.94
C LEU A 72 11.05 17.47 7.33
N ARG A 73 10.95 18.46 8.25
CA ARG A 73 12.11 19.20 8.77
C ARG A 73 13.09 18.29 9.50
N GLU A 74 12.60 17.38 10.31
CA GLU A 74 13.44 16.40 11.02
C GLU A 74 14.13 15.45 10.04
N GLY A 75 13.41 14.95 9.03
CA GLY A 75 13.98 14.12 7.96
C GLY A 75 15.06 14.87 7.18
N ARG A 76 14.80 16.12 6.80
CA ARG A 76 15.76 17.01 6.13
C ARG A 76 17.03 17.19 6.96
N LYS A 77 16.91 17.44 8.26
CA LYS A 77 18.07 17.61 9.15
C LYS A 77 18.95 16.35 9.17
N LYS A 78 18.34 15.18 9.33
CA LYS A 78 19.06 13.90 9.32
C LYS A 78 19.77 13.66 7.98
N ALA A 79 19.05 13.81 6.87
CA ALA A 79 19.61 13.61 5.54
C ALA A 79 20.72 14.63 5.21
N SER A 80 20.55 15.90 5.57
CA SER A 80 21.53 16.96 5.33
C SER A 80 22.83 16.73 6.09
N ASN A 81 22.77 16.21 7.32
CA ASN A 81 23.98 15.90 8.07
C ASN A 81 24.82 14.81 7.38
N ILE A 82 24.18 13.74 6.92
CA ILE A 82 24.85 12.67 6.18
C ILE A 82 25.42 13.21 4.86
N ALA A 83 24.63 13.97 4.11
CA ALA A 83 25.07 14.55 2.84
C ALA A 83 26.28 15.49 3.00
N LYS A 84 26.33 16.28 4.09
CA LYS A 84 27.47 17.14 4.40
C LYS A 84 28.74 16.34 4.63
N GLN A 85 28.66 15.28 5.44
CA GLN A 85 29.80 14.38 5.68
C GLN A 85 30.34 13.79 4.37
N THR A 86 29.44 13.27 3.52
CA THR A 86 29.82 12.75 2.21
C THR A 86 30.47 13.82 1.32
N LEU A 87 29.92 15.04 1.30
CA LEU A 87 30.49 16.14 0.51
C LEU A 87 31.85 16.62 1.03
N GLU A 88 32.09 16.57 2.35
CA GLU A 88 33.39 16.88 2.93
C GLU A 88 34.46 15.87 2.50
N GLU A 89 34.12 14.58 2.47
CA GLU A 89 35.01 13.53 1.96
C GLU A 89 35.32 13.73 0.47
N VAL A 90 34.28 13.98 -0.35
CA VAL A 90 34.44 14.25 -1.78
C VAL A 90 35.34 15.46 -2.02
N LYS A 91 35.09 16.58 -1.32
CA LYS A 91 35.89 17.81 -1.41
C LYS A 91 37.35 17.56 -1.07
N ARG A 92 37.61 16.81 0.02
CA ARG A 92 38.97 16.42 0.44
C ARG A 92 39.70 15.64 -0.65
N VAL A 93 39.02 14.68 -1.29
CA VAL A 93 39.59 13.89 -2.40
C VAL A 93 39.82 14.75 -3.64
N MET A 94 38.92 15.71 -3.91
CA MET A 94 39.02 16.62 -5.05
C MET A 94 40.03 17.77 -4.84
N GLY A 95 40.53 17.97 -3.62
CA GLY A 95 41.43 19.07 -3.28
C GLY A 95 40.76 20.45 -3.25
N ILE A 96 39.47 20.50 -2.92
CA ILE A 96 38.65 21.73 -2.77
C ILE A 96 38.30 21.95 -1.30
#